data_AF-A0A6L9LDI0-F1
#
_entry.id   AF-A0A6L9LDI0-F1
#
_cell.length_a   1.000
_cell.length_b   1.000
_cell.length_c   1.000
_cell.angle_alpha   90.00
_cell.angle_beta   90.00
_cell.angle_gamma   90.00
#
_symmetry.space_group_name_H-M   'P 1'
#
loop_
_entity.id
_entity.type
_entity.pdbx_description
1 polymer ?
#
loop_
_entity_poly.entity_id
_entity_poly.type
_entity_poly.pdbx_seq_one_letter_code
_entity_poly.pdbx_strand_id
1 'polypeptide(L)'
;MLECIEKILLYSSPFDNVEDFVWSNDQLNYNATWGLLLAIGEESKRIDNGLKEDYPQIPWRNISGMRNFLAHDYRGIDYDLVYDVINVNLPDLKNALVDMVDKVECDKELLKEV
;
A
#
# COMPACT_ATOMS: atom_id res chain seq x y z
N MET A 1 3.84 -0.74 7.74
CA MET A 1 3.19 -0.09 6.58
C MET A 1 4.17 0.14 5.44
N LEU A 2 5.29 0.85 5.65
CA LEU A 2 6.36 1.01 4.64
C LEU A 2 6.82 -0.34 4.07
N GLU A 3 7.15 -1.31 4.93
CA GLU A 3 7.50 -2.67 4.51
C GLU A 3 6.42 -3.34 3.63
N CYS A 4 5.13 -3.11 3.92
CA CYS A 4 4.05 -3.65 3.10
C CYS A 4 4.07 -3.04 1.69
N ILE A 5 4.32 -1.73 1.59
CA ILE A 5 4.42 -1.04 0.30
C ILE A 5 5.63 -1.57 -0.48
N GLU A 6 6.81 -1.69 0.15
CA GLU A 6 8.00 -2.24 -0.51
C GLU A 6 7.76 -3.65 -1.05
N LYS A 7 7.14 -4.53 -0.26
CA LYS A 7 6.83 -5.89 -0.69
C LYS A 7 5.87 -5.90 -1.87
N ILE A 8 4.84 -5.05 -1.87
CA ILE A 8 3.92 -4.95 -3.00
C ILE A 8 4.67 -4.51 -4.27
N LEU A 9 5.49 -3.47 -4.18
CA LEU A 9 6.28 -2.98 -5.31
C LEU A 9 7.27 -4.05 -5.81
N LEU A 10 7.88 -4.81 -4.90
CA LEU A 10 8.73 -5.95 -5.24
C LEU A 10 7.94 -7.03 -5.97
N TYR A 11 6.75 -7.40 -5.49
CA TYR A 11 5.92 -8.44 -6.08
C TYR A 11 5.32 -8.04 -7.42
N SER A 12 5.12 -6.75 -7.69
CA SER A 12 4.59 -6.26 -8.97
C SER A 12 5.69 -5.94 -9.99
N SER A 13 6.90 -5.57 -9.55
CA SER A 13 7.99 -5.14 -10.43
C SER A 13 8.41 -6.08 -11.58
N PRO A 14 8.27 -7.42 -11.50
CA PRO A 14 8.62 -8.29 -12.62
C PRO A 14 7.63 -8.28 -13.79
N PHE A 15 6.50 -7.58 -13.65
CA PHE A 15 5.39 -7.62 -14.61
C PHE A 15 5.16 -6.26 -15.24
N ASP A 16 5.07 -6.22 -16.57
CA ASP A 16 4.88 -4.98 -17.34
C ASP A 16 3.40 -4.60 -17.54
N ASN A 17 2.48 -5.51 -17.22
CA ASN A 17 1.04 -5.30 -17.38
C ASN A 17 0.23 -6.05 -16.31
N VAL A 18 -1.04 -5.66 -16.18
CA VAL A 18 -1.97 -6.21 -15.19
C VAL A 18 -2.25 -7.70 -15.38
N GLU A 19 -2.36 -8.17 -16.63
CA GLU A 19 -2.71 -9.55 -16.93
C GLU A 19 -1.61 -10.49 -16.43
N ASP A 20 -0.36 -10.18 -16.76
CA ASP A 20 0.79 -10.96 -16.31
C ASP A 20 0.94 -10.89 -14.79
N PHE A 21 0.75 -9.72 -14.17
CA PHE A 21 0.78 -9.58 -12.71
C PHE A 21 -0.27 -10.45 -12.01
N VAL A 22 -1.50 -10.47 -12.52
CA VAL A 22 -2.62 -11.20 -11.91
C VAL A 22 -2.48 -12.71 -12.12
N TRP A 23 -2.15 -13.16 -13.33
CA TRP A 23 -2.29 -14.57 -13.73
C TRP A 23 -0.99 -15.38 -13.66
N SER A 24 0.18 -14.75 -13.52
CA SER A 24 1.45 -15.46 -13.35
C SER A 24 1.57 -16.15 -11.99
N ASN A 25 2.44 -17.16 -11.92
CA ASN A 25 2.81 -17.86 -10.67
C ASN A 25 1.60 -18.34 -9.85
N ASP A 26 0.58 -18.89 -10.51
CA ASP A 26 -0.68 -19.31 -9.87
C ASP A 26 -1.31 -18.20 -9.01
N GLN A 27 -1.21 -16.95 -9.50
CA GLN A 27 -1.66 -15.72 -8.84
C GLN A 27 -1.00 -15.43 -7.48
N LEU A 28 0.13 -16.06 -7.16
CA LEU A 28 0.78 -15.93 -5.86
C LEU A 28 1.10 -14.46 -5.52
N ASN A 29 1.67 -13.73 -6.47
CA ASN A 29 2.08 -12.33 -6.28
C ASN A 29 0.88 -11.40 -6.07
N TYR A 30 -0.17 -11.60 -6.87
CA TYR A 30 -1.43 -10.86 -6.73
C TYR A 30 -2.10 -11.14 -5.38
N ASN A 31 -2.23 -12.41 -4.99
CA ASN A 31 -2.84 -12.81 -3.73
C ASN A 31 -2.03 -12.34 -2.52
N ALA A 32 -0.69 -12.36 -2.59
CA ALA A 32 0.17 -11.80 -1.56
C ALA A 32 -0.03 -10.28 -1.42
N THR A 33 -0.12 -9.57 -2.55
CA THR A 33 -0.40 -8.14 -2.60
C THR A 33 -1.73 -7.79 -1.94
N TRP A 34 -2.76 -8.63 -2.11
CA TRP A 34 -4.07 -8.43 -1.49
C TRP A 34 -4.00 -8.29 0.02
N GLY A 35 -3.31 -9.22 0.69
CA GLY A 35 -3.13 -9.21 2.14
C GLY A 35 -2.37 -7.98 2.62
N LEU A 36 -1.37 -7.54 1.85
CA LEU A 36 -0.58 -6.36 2.16
C LEU A 36 -1.39 -5.06 2.00
N LEU A 37 -2.25 -4.96 0.99
CA LEU A 37 -3.17 -3.83 0.83
C LEU A 37 -4.17 -3.73 2.00
N LEU A 38 -4.70 -4.87 2.47
CA LEU A 38 -5.54 -4.91 3.67
C LEU A 38 -4.78 -4.39 4.90
N ALA A 39 -3.52 -4.81 5.07
CA ALA A 39 -2.67 -4.36 6.17
C ALA A 39 -2.38 -2.85 6.09
N ILE A 40 -2.08 -2.32 4.89
CA ILE A 40 -1.89 -0.87 4.68
C ILE A 40 -3.14 -0.09 5.12
N GLY A 41 -4.33 -0.53 4.67
CA GLY A 41 -5.58 0.13 5.04
C GLY A 41 -5.84 0.10 6.55
N GLU A 42 -5.54 -1.01 7.22
CA GLU A 42 -5.71 -1.12 8.68
C GLU A 42 -4.70 -0.26 9.45
N GLU A 43 -3.41 -0.36 9.13
CA GLU A 43 -2.37 0.41 9.81
C GLU A 43 -2.51 1.92 9.56
N SER A 44 -3.09 2.34 8.42
CA SER A 44 -3.34 3.76 8.13
C SER A 44 -4.22 4.44 9.17
N LYS A 45 -5.09 3.68 9.85
CA LYS A 45 -5.97 4.20 10.91
C LYS A 45 -5.20 4.57 12.18
N ARG A 46 -4.00 3.99 12.38
CA ARG A 46 -3.18 4.19 13.58
C ARG A 46 -2.22 5.37 13.49
N ILE A 47 -1.98 5.89 12.30
CA ILE A 47 -1.20 7.13 12.12
C ILE A 47 -1.95 8.29 12.80
N ASP A 48 -1.22 9.08 13.57
CA ASP A 48 -1.74 10.27 14.26
C ASP A 48 -2.45 11.24 13.31
N ASN A 49 -3.54 11.85 13.77
CA ASN A 49 -4.34 12.73 12.92
C ASN A 49 -3.63 14.04 12.62
N GLY A 50 -2.88 14.61 13.57
CA GLY A 50 -2.09 15.83 13.32
C GLY A 50 -1.02 15.57 12.26
N LEU A 51 -0.39 14.40 12.28
CA LEU A 51 0.55 14.02 11.23
C LEU A 51 -0.12 13.82 9.87
N LYS A 52 -1.36 13.32 9.81
CA LYS A 52 -2.12 13.23 8.54
C LYS A 52 -2.51 14.59 7.98
N GLU A 53 -2.84 15.55 8.85
CA GLU A 53 -3.23 16.91 8.47
C GLU A 53 -2.09 17.66 7.76
N ASP A 54 -0.83 17.34 8.08
CA ASP A 54 0.36 17.82 7.38
C ASP A 54 0.50 17.30 5.93
N TYR A 55 -0.22 16.23 5.58
CA TYR A 55 -0.15 15.58 4.26
C TYR A 55 -1.56 15.42 3.65
N PRO A 56 -2.27 16.55 3.37
CA PRO A 56 -3.66 16.53 2.90
C PRO A 56 -3.80 16.01 1.45
N GLN A 57 -2.71 15.96 0.69
CA GLN A 57 -2.67 15.36 -0.65
C GLN A 57 -2.86 13.85 -0.62
N ILE A 58 -2.58 13.19 0.50
CA ILE A 58 -2.77 11.76 0.65
C ILE A 58 -4.22 11.47 1.04
N PRO A 59 -4.96 10.64 0.28
CA PRO A 59 -6.37 10.39 0.53
C PRO A 59 -6.57 9.38 1.66
N TRP A 60 -6.21 9.74 2.90
CA TRP A 60 -6.24 8.86 4.09
C TRP A 60 -7.57 8.12 4.31
N ARG A 61 -8.68 8.82 4.04
CA ARG A 61 -10.01 8.22 4.13
C ARG A 61 -10.20 7.09 3.12
N ASN A 62 -9.71 7.25 1.89
CA ASN A 62 -9.79 6.22 0.85
C ASN A 62 -8.87 5.05 1.20
N ILE A 63 -7.65 5.31 1.68
CA ILE A 63 -6.70 4.27 2.10
C ILE A 63 -7.31 3.39 3.21
N SER A 64 -7.86 4.03 4.25
CA SER A 64 -8.52 3.27 5.33
C SER A 64 -9.80 2.55 4.87
N GLY A 65 -10.54 3.13 3.91
CA GLY A 65 -11.74 2.55 3.32
C GLY A 65 -11.45 1.37 2.38
N MET A 66 -10.29 1.37 1.71
CA MET A 66 -9.85 0.31 0.80
C MET A 66 -9.89 -1.06 1.47
N ARG A 67 -9.49 -1.16 2.75
CA ARG A 67 -9.55 -2.42 3.50
C ARG A 67 -10.96 -3.03 3.49
N ASN A 68 -12.00 -2.21 3.62
CA ASN A 68 -13.38 -2.69 3.64
C ASN A 68 -13.83 -3.15 2.26
N PHE A 69 -13.50 -2.38 1.23
CA PHE A 69 -13.76 -2.76 -0.16
C PHE A 69 -13.10 -4.10 -0.49
N LEU A 70 -11.80 -4.24 -0.25
CA LEU A 70 -11.05 -5.47 -0.54
C LEU A 70 -11.49 -6.67 0.32
N ALA A 71 -12.02 -6.46 1.52
CA ALA A 71 -12.48 -7.56 2.38
C ALA A 71 -13.87 -8.09 2.02
N HIS A 72 -14.74 -7.28 1.42
CA HIS A 72 -16.14 -7.61 1.22
C HIS A 72 -16.53 -7.75 -0.27
N ASP A 73 -15.87 -7.03 -1.16
CA ASP A 73 -16.23 -6.95 -2.59
C ASP A 73 -15.30 -7.78 -3.47
N TYR A 74 -14.89 -8.96 -2.99
CA TYR A 74 -14.00 -9.92 -3.70
C TYR A 74 -14.48 -10.32 -5.11
N ARG A 75 -15.73 -10.00 -5.48
CA ARG A 75 -16.32 -10.26 -6.79
C ARG A 75 -16.48 -8.94 -7.55
N GLY A 76 -15.83 -8.84 -8.72
CA GLY A 76 -15.96 -7.68 -9.60
C GLY A 76 -14.94 -6.56 -9.33
N ILE A 77 -13.81 -6.89 -8.71
CA ILE A 77 -12.68 -5.96 -8.62
C ILE A 77 -12.10 -5.73 -10.00
N ASP A 78 -11.90 -4.46 -10.31
CA ASP A 78 -11.19 -4.00 -11.47
C ASP A 78 -9.68 -4.18 -11.23
N TYR A 79 -9.07 -5.12 -11.95
CA TYR A 79 -7.65 -5.42 -11.80
C TYR A 79 -6.76 -4.28 -12.27
N ASP A 80 -7.18 -3.54 -13.31
CA ASP A 80 -6.45 -2.37 -13.80
C ASP A 80 -6.40 -1.30 -12.72
N LEU A 81 -7.52 -1.06 -12.03
CA LEU A 81 -7.55 -0.12 -10.91
C LEU A 81 -6.59 -0.53 -9.78
N VAL A 82 -6.53 -1.82 -9.42
CA VAL A 82 -5.60 -2.30 -8.39
C VAL A 82 -4.15 -2.10 -8.85
N TYR A 83 -3.85 -2.42 -10.10
CA TYR A 83 -2.52 -2.26 -10.66
C TYR A 83 -2.11 -0.77 -10.75
N ASP A 84 -3.03 0.13 -11.06
CA ASP A 84 -2.82 1.59 -11.01
C ASP A 84 -2.54 2.07 -9.58
N VAL A 85 -3.30 1.59 -8.58
CA VAL A 85 -3.03 1.93 -7.17
C VAL A 85 -1.61 1.52 -6.78
N ILE A 86 -1.18 0.34 -7.21
CA ILE A 86 0.17 -0.19 -6.93
C ILE A 86 1.24 0.69 -7.57
N ASN A 87 1.10 1.03 -8.85
CA ASN A 87 2.16 1.70 -9.61
C ASN A 87 2.17 3.22 -9.47
N VAL A 88 1.03 3.83 -9.14
CA VAL A 88 0.88 5.29 -9.06
C VAL A 88 0.73 5.77 -7.62
N ASN A 89 -0.23 5.21 -6.87
CA ASN A 89 -0.58 5.76 -5.56
C ASN A 89 0.31 5.25 -4.41
N LEU A 90 0.75 3.99 -4.44
CA LEU A 90 1.61 3.46 -3.39
C LEU A 90 2.99 4.15 -3.32
N PRO A 91 3.66 4.50 -4.44
CA PRO A 91 4.88 5.30 -4.40
C PRO A 91 4.70 6.67 -3.71
N ASP A 92 3.60 7.37 -4.00
CA ASP A 92 3.29 8.66 -3.36
C ASP A 92 3.06 8.50 -1.86
N LEU A 93 2.32 7.45 -1.47
CA LEU A 93 2.11 7.12 -0.06
C LEU A 93 3.43 6.76 0.63
N LYS A 94 4.29 5.97 -0.01
CA LYS A 94 5.62 5.62 0.51
C LYS A 94 6.43 6.87 0.79
N ASN A 95 6.52 7.79 -0.17
CA ASN A 95 7.29 9.02 -0.02
C ASN A 95 6.77 9.85 1.17
N ALA A 96 5.45 10.03 1.28
CA ALA A 96 4.86 10.73 2.41
C ALA A 96 5.15 10.04 3.75
N LEU A 97 5.10 8.71 3.81
CA LEU A 97 5.42 7.96 5.03
C LEU A 97 6.90 8.05 5.41
N VAL A 98 7.81 8.07 4.43
CA VAL A 98 9.25 8.29 4.68
C VAL A 98 9.48 9.70 5.24
N ASP A 99 8.88 10.73 4.63
CA ASP A 99 8.99 12.11 5.11
C ASP A 99 8.38 12.26 6.53
N MET A 100 7.31 11.51 6.83
CA MET A 100 6.71 11.46 8.15
C MET A 100 7.63 10.87 9.22
N VAL A 101 8.45 9.87 8.87
CA VAL A 101 9.39 9.25 9.81
C VAL A 101 10.38 10.28 10.37
N ASP A 102 10.82 11.23 9.55
CA ASP A 102 11.73 12.31 10.01
C ASP A 102 11.05 13.32 10.95
N LYS A 103 9.72 13.35 10.98
CA LYS A 103 8.93 14.24 11.85
C LYS A 103 8.57 13.60 13.19
N VAL A 104 8.82 12.31 13.38
CA VAL A 104 8.50 11.59 14.62
C VAL A 104 9.80 11.14 15.31
N GLU A 105 9.83 11.21 16.64
CA GLU A 105 10.90 10.54 17.39
C GLU A 105 10.70 9.02 17.25
N CYS A 106 11.62 8.38 16.55
CA CYS A 106 11.63 6.95 16.30
C CYS A 106 13.02 6.38 16.58
N ASP A 107 13.09 5.14 17.08
CA ASP A 107 14.34 4.40 17.16
C ASP A 107 14.86 4.14 15.73
N LYS A 108 15.95 4.82 15.38
CA LYS A 108 16.53 4.76 14.03
C LYS A 108 17.07 3.38 13.66
N GLU A 109 17.30 2.48 14.63
CA GLU A 109 17.66 1.10 14.31
C GLU A 109 16.52 0.36 13.60
N LEU A 110 15.25 0.68 13.90
CA LEU A 110 14.08 0.06 13.25
C LEU A 110 13.93 0.44 11.77
N LEU A 111 14.64 1.47 11.29
CA LEU A 111 14.60 1.94 9.91
C LEU A 111 15.67 1.30 9.02
N LYS A 112 16.67 0.61 9.60
CA LYS A 112 17.76 -0.02 8.83
C LYS A 112 17.39 -1.38 8.24
N GLU A 113 16.27 -1.95 8.67
CA GLU A 113 15.81 -3.30 8.30
C GLU A 113 14.74 -3.29 7.19
N VAL A 114 14.39 -2.12 6.66
CA VAL A 114 13.36 -1.93 5.61
C VAL A 114 14.02 -1.60 4.27
#